data_AF-A0A024TFA0-F1
#
_entry.id   AF-A0A024TFA0-F1
#
_cell.length_a   1.000
_cell.length_b   1.000
_cell.length_c   1.000
_cell.angle_alpha   90.00
_cell.angle_beta   90.00
_cell.angle_gamma   90.00
#
_symmetry.space_group_name_H-M   'P 1'
#
loop_
_entity.id
_entity.type
_entity.pdbx_description
1 polymer ?
#
loop_
_entity_poly.entity_id
_entity_poly.type
_entity_poly.pdbx_seq_one_letter_code
_entity_poly.pdbx_strand_id
1 'polypeptide(L)'
;MKMLTCVTTKTPKFKGSTKAERRQFMREYNQYLEQVAALHTTTTKPLVMLVSVCIDHYTEKRVAVWELDKMVEEITEADWIASMSLGFDVLPSDLDAIKFAAREVRK
;
A
#
# COMPACT_ATOMS: atom_id res chain seq x y z
N MET A 1 -8.12 27.50 -22.24
CA MET A 1 -7.54 26.99 -20.98
C MET A 1 -6.90 25.64 -21.26
N LYS A 2 -5.56 25.57 -21.31
CA LYS A 2 -4.87 24.28 -21.32
C LYS A 2 -5.09 23.69 -19.94
N MET A 3 -5.85 22.59 -19.85
CA MET A 3 -5.95 21.84 -18.61
C MET A 3 -4.52 21.48 -18.22
N LEU A 4 -4.08 22.01 -17.09
CA LEU A 4 -2.96 21.45 -16.35
C LEU A 4 -3.34 19.99 -16.14
N THR A 5 -2.85 19.11 -17.01
CA THR A 5 -2.81 17.68 -16.74
C THR A 5 -1.77 17.51 -15.63
N CYS A 6 -2.18 17.86 -14.41
CA CYS A 6 -1.57 17.34 -13.20
C CYS A 6 -1.61 15.83 -13.38
N VAL A 7 -0.44 15.19 -13.41
CA VAL A 7 -0.31 13.75 -13.54
C VAL A 7 -1.04 13.12 -12.35
N THR A 8 -2.32 12.83 -12.51
CA THR A 8 -3.15 12.20 -11.48
C THR A 8 -2.81 10.72 -11.49
N THR A 9 -1.78 10.36 -10.72
CA THR A 9 -1.51 8.98 -10.34
C THR A 9 -2.80 8.38 -9.76
N LYS A 10 -3.28 7.28 -10.34
CA LYS A 10 -4.53 6.65 -9.89
C LYS A 10 -4.34 6.15 -8.45
N THR A 11 -5.05 6.75 -7.50
CA THR A 11 -5.01 6.31 -6.11
C THR A 11 -5.51 4.86 -5.99
N PRO A 12 -4.76 3.96 -5.36
CA PRO A 12 -5.19 2.58 -5.16
C PRO A 12 -6.40 2.54 -4.22
N LYS A 13 -7.23 1.51 -4.36
CA LYS A 13 -8.40 1.30 -3.51
C LYS A 13 -8.43 -0.13 -3.00
N PHE A 14 -8.61 -0.29 -1.69
CA PHE A 14 -8.69 -1.59 -1.04
C PHE A 14 -10.11 -1.91 -0.60
N LYS A 15 -10.63 -3.05 -1.07
CA LYS A 15 -11.94 -3.60 -0.68
C LYS A 15 -11.88 -5.07 -0.29
N GLY A 16 -10.66 -5.63 -0.28
CA GLY A 16 -10.40 -7.04 -0.06
C GLY A 16 -10.41 -7.40 1.42
N SER A 17 -10.06 -8.66 1.69
CA SER A 17 -9.90 -9.18 3.05
C SER A 17 -8.78 -10.21 3.17
N THR A 18 -8.24 -10.69 2.06
CA THR A 18 -7.23 -11.75 2.04
C THR A 18 -5.80 -11.19 2.11
N LYS A 19 -4.84 -11.99 2.60
CA LYS A 19 -3.41 -11.63 2.54
C LYS A 19 -2.93 -11.35 1.11
N ALA A 20 -3.41 -12.10 0.13
CA ALA A 20 -3.03 -11.92 -1.27
C ALA A 20 -3.49 -10.56 -1.82
N GLU A 21 -4.71 -10.14 -1.50
CA GLU A 21 -5.24 -8.82 -1.88
C GLU A 21 -4.51 -7.69 -1.16
N ARG A 22 -4.17 -7.85 0.13
CA ARG A 22 -3.33 -6.88 0.87
C ARG A 22 -1.97 -6.70 0.22
N ARG A 23 -1.33 -7.80 -0.17
CA ARG A 23 -0.06 -7.80 -0.89
C ARG A 23 -0.16 -7.07 -2.23
N GLN A 24 -1.22 -7.33 -2.99
CA GLN A 24 -1.46 -6.63 -4.25
C GLN A 24 -1.68 -5.13 -4.03
N PHE A 25 -2.51 -4.76 -3.05
CA PHE A 25 -2.76 -3.38 -2.69
C PHE A 25 -1.49 -2.64 -2.27
N MET A 26 -0.65 -3.24 -1.43
CA MET A 26 0.60 -2.60 -1.01
C MET A 26 1.60 -2.45 -2.16
N ARG A 27 1.63 -3.37 -3.14
CA ARG A 27 2.42 -3.17 -4.37
C ARG A 27 1.93 -1.95 -5.15
N GLU A 28 0.63 -1.84 -5.35
CA GLU A 28 0.01 -0.69 -6.04
C GLU A 28 0.23 0.61 -5.27
N TYR A 29 0.16 0.57 -3.94
CA TYR A 29 0.39 1.71 -3.07
C TYR A 29 1.86 2.18 -3.12
N ASN A 30 2.83 1.26 -3.07
CA ASN A 30 4.24 1.62 -3.21
C ASN A 30 4.54 2.20 -4.60
N GLN A 31 3.97 1.62 -5.66
CA GLN A 31 4.10 2.17 -7.00
C GLN A 31 3.48 3.58 -7.11
N TYR A 32 2.33 3.80 -6.47
CA TYR A 32 1.72 5.12 -6.35
C TYR A 32 2.66 6.11 -5.63
N LEU A 33 3.30 5.70 -4.53
CA LEU A 33 4.28 6.55 -3.81
C LEU A 33 5.47 6.93 -4.70
N GLU A 34 6.02 5.99 -5.48
CA GLU A 34 7.10 6.26 -6.42
C GLU A 34 6.67 7.28 -7.50
N GLN A 35 5.47 7.11 -8.05
CA GLN A 35 4.93 8.05 -9.04
C GLN A 35 4.71 9.43 -8.43
N VAL A 36 4.17 9.53 -7.22
CA VAL A 36 3.98 10.80 -6.51
C VAL A 36 5.33 11.46 -6.20
N ALA A 37 6.33 10.67 -5.78
CA ALA A 37 7.68 11.16 -5.54
C ALA A 37 8.33 11.70 -6.83
N ALA A 38 8.10 11.06 -7.97
CA ALA A 38 8.60 11.54 -9.27
C ALA A 38 7.97 12.88 -9.71
N LEU A 39 6.79 13.23 -9.17
CA LEU A 39 6.13 14.51 -9.42
C LEU A 39 6.62 15.63 -8.49
N HIS A 40 7.43 15.30 -7.49
CA HIS A 40 8.01 16.29 -6.59
C HIS A 40 8.99 17.18 -7.38
N THR A 41 8.75 18.48 -7.36
CA THR A 41 9.63 19.50 -7.96
C THR A 41 9.94 20.57 -6.93
N THR A 42 10.94 21.42 -7.18
CA THR A 42 11.34 22.51 -6.27
C THR A 42 10.18 23.47 -5.94
N THR A 43 9.18 23.54 -6.81
CA THR A 43 8.01 24.44 -6.69
C THR A 43 6.75 23.70 -6.24
N THR A 44 6.68 22.38 -6.37
CA THR A 44 5.46 21.60 -6.13
C THR A 44 5.75 20.38 -5.27
N LYS A 45 5.16 20.35 -4.08
CA LYS A 45 5.13 19.18 -3.21
C LYS A 45 3.76 18.49 -3.36
N PRO A 46 3.67 17.37 -4.08
CA PRO A 46 2.40 16.66 -4.25
C PRO A 46 1.93 16.05 -2.92
N LEU A 47 0.61 16.02 -2.72
CA LEU A 47 -0.01 15.42 -1.55
C LEU A 47 -0.09 13.90 -1.71
N VAL A 48 0.29 13.18 -0.66
CA VAL A 48 0.23 11.72 -0.61
C VAL A 48 -1.09 11.32 0.07
N MET A 49 -1.84 10.43 -0.57
CA MET A 49 -3.02 9.83 0.02
C MET A 49 -2.64 8.79 1.07
N LEU A 50 -3.23 8.91 2.26
CA LEU A 50 -3.09 7.94 3.35
C LEU A 50 -3.74 6.60 2.98
N VAL A 51 -3.19 5.50 3.50
CA VAL A 51 -3.69 4.13 3.38
C VAL A 51 -5.12 4.03 3.91
N SER A 52 -5.39 4.64 5.07
CA SER A 52 -6.76 4.76 5.65
C SER A 52 -7.79 5.23 4.61
N VAL A 53 -7.49 6.32 3.89
CA VAL A 53 -8.38 6.90 2.86
C VAL A 53 -8.44 6.06 1.56
N CYS A 54 -7.47 5.18 1.36
CA CYS A 54 -7.46 4.23 0.26
C CYS A 54 -8.32 2.99 0.54
N ILE A 55 -8.68 2.73 1.80
CA ILE A 55 -9.51 1.60 2.19
C ILE A 55 -10.99 2.01 2.12
N ASP A 56 -11.84 1.09 1.68
CA ASP A 56 -13.29 1.29 1.70
C ASP A 56 -13.83 1.26 3.14
N HIS A 57 -14.78 2.16 3.43
CA HIS A 57 -15.36 2.38 4.77
C HIS A 57 -15.83 1.10 5.48
N TYR A 58 -16.41 0.14 4.73
CA TYR A 58 -16.84 -1.12 5.32
C TYR A 58 -15.63 -2.00 5.71
N THR A 59 -14.61 -2.00 4.87
CA THR A 59 -13.38 -2.76 5.10
C THR A 59 -12.55 -2.14 6.22
N GLU A 60 -12.48 -0.82 6.28
CA GLU A 60 -11.82 -0.07 7.35
C GLU A 60 -12.42 -0.44 8.71
N LYS A 61 -13.74 -0.31 8.87
CA LYS A 61 -14.45 -0.70 10.11
C LYS A 61 -14.22 -2.14 10.50
N ARG A 62 -14.25 -3.05 9.52
CA ARG A 62 -14.03 -4.47 9.78
C ARG A 62 -12.60 -4.73 10.27
N VAL A 63 -11.59 -4.19 9.61
CA VAL A 63 -10.19 -4.39 10.01
C VAL A 63 -9.94 -3.77 11.39
N ALA A 64 -10.50 -2.58 11.65
CA ALA A 64 -10.41 -1.91 12.93
C ALA A 64 -10.91 -2.80 14.09
N VAL A 65 -12.15 -3.25 13.99
CA VAL A 65 -12.81 -4.00 15.06
C VAL A 65 -12.29 -5.43 15.16
N TRP A 66 -12.15 -6.13 14.04
CA TRP A 66 -11.90 -7.57 14.06
C TRP A 66 -10.43 -7.96 14.04
N GLU A 67 -9.54 -7.09 13.54
CA GLU A 67 -8.10 -7.42 13.42
C GLU A 67 -7.22 -6.59 14.34
N LEU A 68 -7.59 -5.32 14.57
CA LEU A 68 -6.82 -4.40 15.41
C LEU A 68 -7.40 -4.24 16.81
N ASP A 69 -8.62 -4.75 17.05
CA ASP A 69 -9.36 -4.63 18.32
C ASP A 69 -9.44 -3.18 18.84
N LYS A 70 -9.70 -2.25 17.91
CA LYS A 70 -9.73 -0.79 18.16
C LYS A 70 -10.91 -0.14 17.45
N MET A 71 -11.30 1.05 17.89
CA MET A 71 -12.18 1.92 17.11
C MET A 71 -11.43 2.53 15.92
N VAL A 72 -12.12 2.88 14.84
CA VAL A 72 -11.49 3.44 13.62
C VAL A 72 -10.70 4.71 13.95
N GLU A 73 -11.25 5.53 14.86
CA GLU A 73 -10.70 6.81 15.29
C GLU A 73 -9.42 6.66 16.14
N GLU A 74 -9.17 5.48 16.72
CA GLU A 74 -8.01 5.18 17.56
C GLU A 74 -6.83 4.60 16.77
N ILE A 75 -7.05 4.27 15.49
CA ILE A 75 -6.06 3.60 14.65
C ILE A 75 -5.21 4.64 13.94
N THR A 76 -3.90 4.53 14.15
CA THR A 76 -2.94 5.42 13.50
C THR A 76 -2.69 5.00 12.07
N GLU A 77 -2.21 5.91 11.23
CA GLU A 77 -1.77 5.57 9.87
C GLU A 77 -0.69 4.47 9.87
N ALA A 78 0.18 4.45 10.89
CA ALA A 78 1.18 3.39 11.05
C ALA A 78 0.55 2.02 11.31
N ASP A 79 -0.52 1.96 12.12
CA ASP A 79 -1.28 0.74 12.36
C ASP A 79 -1.94 0.23 11.05
N TRP A 80 -2.48 1.15 10.24
CA TRP A 80 -3.05 0.81 8.92
C TRP A 80 -2.00 0.23 7.97
N ILE A 81 -0.83 0.87 7.89
CA ILE A 81 0.30 0.38 7.09
C ILE A 81 0.76 -0.99 7.58
N ALA A 82 0.87 -1.18 8.90
CA ALA A 82 1.28 -2.44 9.49
C ALA A 82 0.28 -3.57 9.18
N SER A 83 -1.01 -3.32 9.36
CA SER A 83 -2.08 -4.27 9.04
C SER A 83 -2.07 -4.69 7.57
N MET A 84 -1.94 -3.72 6.65
CA MET A 84 -1.87 -4.00 5.22
C MET A 84 -0.57 -4.72 4.84
N SER A 85 0.53 -4.44 5.54
CA SER A 85 1.82 -5.07 5.29
C SER A 85 1.89 -6.54 5.75
N LEU A 86 0.97 -7.01 6.60
CA LEU A 86 0.86 -8.44 6.94
C LEU A 86 0.53 -9.33 5.71
N GLY A 87 0.11 -8.74 4.59
CA GLY A 87 0.03 -9.44 3.30
C GLY A 87 1.39 -9.90 2.75
N PHE A 88 2.50 -9.35 3.24
CA PHE A 88 3.87 -9.68 2.84
C PHE A 88 4.54 -10.75 3.68
N ASP A 89 3.87 -11.40 4.64
CA ASP A 89 4.44 -12.56 5.33
C ASP A 89 5.00 -13.51 4.27
N VAL A 90 6.33 -13.64 4.25
CA VAL A 90 7.08 -14.30 3.17
C VAL A 90 6.49 -15.69 3.00
N LEU A 91 5.76 -15.90 1.91
CA LEU A 91 5.29 -17.24 1.59
C LEU A 91 6.55 -18.11 1.46
N PRO A 92 6.54 -19.37 1.93
CA PRO A 92 7.69 -20.26 1.77
C PRO A 92 8.20 -20.31 0.31
N SER A 93 7.28 -20.17 -0.66
CA SER A 93 7.59 -20.05 -2.09
C SER A 93 8.38 -18.78 -2.46
N ASP A 94 8.12 -17.65 -1.82
CA ASP A 94 8.85 -16.40 -2.05
C ASP A 94 10.28 -16.51 -1.50
N LEU A 95 10.46 -17.19 -0.36
CA LEU A 95 11.79 -17.48 0.19
C LEU A 95 12.62 -18.38 -0.73
N ASP A 96 12.01 -19.41 -1.32
CA ASP A 96 12.70 -20.30 -2.24
C ASP A 96 13.04 -19.62 -3.57
N ALA A 97 12.17 -18.74 -4.08
CA ALA A 97 12.47 -17.89 -5.23
C ALA A 97 13.63 -16.92 -4.94
N ILE A 98 13.66 -16.30 -3.76
CA ILE A 98 14.77 -15.43 -3.33
C ILE A 98 16.07 -16.22 -3.19
N LYS A 99 16.04 -17.41 -2.59
CA LYS A 99 17.21 -18.29 -2.49
C LYS A 99 17.73 -18.70 -3.86
N PHE A 100 16.83 -19.01 -4.80
CA PHE A 100 17.21 -19.38 -6.17
C PHE A 100 17.86 -18.19 -6.90
N ALA A 101 17.24 -17.01 -6.85
CA ALA A 101 17.81 -15.80 -7.42
C ALA A 101 19.17 -15.44 -6.80
N ALA A 102 19.32 -15.57 -5.48
CA ALA A 102 20.58 -15.31 -4.78
C ALA A 102 21.69 -16.34 -5.08
N ARG A 103 21.33 -17.53 -5.59
CA ARG A 103 22.28 -18.52 -6.10
C ARG A 103 22.71 -18.20 -7.53
N GLU A 104 21.78 -17.72 -8.35
CA GLU A 104 22.06 -17.38 -9.74
C GLU A 104 22.95 -16.13 -9.88
N VAL A 105 22.74 -15.11 -9.05
CA VAL A 105 23.63 -13.92 -8.99
C VAL A 105 25.05 -14.25 -8.50
N ARG A 106 25.24 -15.41 -7.86
CA ARG A 106 26.54 -15.88 -7.36
C ARG A 106 27.29 -16.79 -8.34
N LYS A 107 26.70 -17.14 -9.48
CA LYS A 107 27.38 -17.84 -10.57
C LYS A 107 27.94 -16.84 -11.57
#